data_AF-A0A2N3A4F2-F1
#
_entry.id   AF-A0A2N3A4F2-F1
#
_cell.length_a   1.000
_cell.length_b   1.000
_cell.length_c   1.000
_cell.angle_alpha   90.00
_cell.angle_beta   90.00
_cell.angle_gamma   90.00
#
_symmetry.space_group_name_H-M   'P 1'
#
loop_
_entity.id
_entity.type
_entity.pdbx_description
1 polymer ?
#
loop_
_entity_poly.entity_id
_entity_poly.type
_entity_poly.pdbx_seq_one_letter_code
_entity_poly.pdbx_strand_id
1 'polypeptide(L)'
;MNRIAVISDIHEDIESLKKALTMIEREKCDQIICFGDILGFPYTRAKYESTRDAAACIDLIKKNCSDILLGNHDIFHLKKFPMHLNGFKFPSNWYQL
;
A
#
# COMPACT_ATOMS: atom_id res chain seq x y z
N MET A 1 -26.70 4.32 -0.29
CA MET A 1 -25.72 4.41 -1.40
C MET A 1 -24.44 3.76 -0.87
N ASN A 2 -23.86 2.80 -1.58
CA ASN A 2 -22.63 2.12 -1.14
C ASN A 2 -21.43 3.09 -1.29
N ARG A 3 -20.74 3.41 -0.21
CA ARG A 3 -19.59 4.33 -0.18
C ARG A 3 -18.30 3.53 -0.03
N ILE A 4 -17.40 3.67 -0.99
CA ILE A 4 -16.12 2.96 -1.01
C ILE A 4 -14.99 3.95 -0.70
N ALA A 5 -14.16 3.62 0.27
CA ALA A 5 -12.89 4.27 0.50
C ALA A 5 -11.78 3.58 -0.29
N VAL A 6 -10.88 4.38 -0.86
CA VAL A 6 -9.68 3.88 -1.54
C VAL A 6 -8.45 4.44 -0.82
N ILE A 7 -7.53 3.56 -0.45
CA ILE A 7 -6.22 3.91 0.12
C ILE A 7 -5.11 3.36 -0.79
N SER A 8 -3.99 4.05 -0.87
CA SER A 8 -2.85 3.71 -1.73
C SER A 8 -1.57 4.31 -1.13
N ASP A 9 -0.39 3.92 -1.64
CA ASP A 9 0.90 4.55 -1.37
C ASP A 9 1.21 4.67 0.13
N ILE A 10 0.97 3.57 0.86
CA ILE A 10 1.08 3.51 2.31
C ILE A 10 2.55 3.59 2.74
N HIS A 11 3.46 2.94 2.01
CA HIS A 11 4.91 3.00 2.21
C HIS A 11 5.38 2.87 3.66
N GLU A 12 4.80 1.92 4.40
CA GLU A 12 5.14 1.62 5.80
C GLU A 12 4.81 2.76 6.79
N ASP A 13 4.05 3.79 6.37
CA ASP A 13 3.58 4.90 7.22
C ASP A 13 2.36 4.50 8.06
N ILE A 14 2.63 3.80 9.16
CA ILE A 14 1.61 3.31 10.08
C ILE A 14 0.75 4.44 10.69
N GLU A 15 1.33 5.61 10.91
CA GLU A 15 0.63 6.72 11.56
C GLU A 15 -0.34 7.41 10.58
N SER A 16 0.05 7.60 9.32
CA SER A 16 -0.85 8.09 8.28
C SER A 16 -1.94 7.07 7.95
N LEU A 17 -1.62 5.77 7.90
CA LEU A 17 -2.60 4.72 7.70
C LEU A 17 -3.68 4.70 8.79
N LYS A 18 -3.30 4.78 10.07
CA LYS A 18 -4.26 4.86 11.19
C LYS A 18 -5.19 6.07 11.04
N LYS A 19 -4.65 7.24 10.69
CA LYS A 19 -5.44 8.47 10.48
C LYS A 19 -6.41 8.32 9.31
N ALA A 20 -5.99 7.70 8.22
CA ALA A 20 -6.85 7.41 7.08
C ALA A 20 -8.00 6.49 7.50
N LEU A 21 -7.72 5.41 8.23
CA LEU A 21 -8.75 4.49 8.74
C LEU A 21 -9.75 5.19 9.67
N THR A 22 -9.29 6.04 10.59
CA THR A 22 -10.18 6.86 11.43
C THR A 22 -11.07 7.79 10.61
N MET A 23 -10.53 8.40 9.54
CA MET A 23 -11.31 9.25 8.65
C MET A 23 -12.38 8.43 7.91
N ILE A 24 -12.01 7.27 7.39
CA ILE A 24 -12.91 6.37 6.67
C ILE A 24 -14.07 5.90 7.56
N GLU A 25 -13.77 5.52 8.80
CA GLU A 25 -14.78 5.16 9.79
C GLU A 25 -15.76 6.31 10.05
N ARG A 26 -15.24 7.54 10.23
CA ARG A 26 -16.06 8.75 10.43
C ARG A 26 -16.95 9.06 9.22
N GLU A 27 -16.43 8.84 8.02
CA GLU A 27 -17.16 9.01 6.76
C GLU A 27 -18.15 7.87 6.48
N LYS A 28 -18.22 6.86 7.36
CA LYS A 28 -19.12 5.70 7.29
C LYS A 28 -19.05 5.02 5.93
N CYS A 29 -17.84 4.79 5.43
CA CYS A 29 -17.65 4.00 4.22
C CYS A 29 -18.02 2.54 4.51
N ASP A 30 -18.69 1.91 3.55
CA ASP A 30 -19.15 0.52 3.62
C ASP A 30 -18.03 -0.46 3.25
N GLN A 31 -17.04 -0.01 2.48
CA GLN A 31 -15.94 -0.82 1.97
C GLN A 31 -14.64 -0.01 1.92
N ILE A 32 -13.51 -0.69 2.13
CA ILE A 32 -12.17 -0.11 1.96
C ILE A 32 -11.39 -0.99 0.98
N ILE A 33 -10.85 -0.37 -0.07
CA ILE A 33 -9.99 -1.04 -1.05
C ILE A 33 -8.59 -0.44 -0.97
N CYS A 34 -7.57 -1.29 -0.83
CA CYS A 34 -6.17 -0.91 -0.85
C CYS A 34 -5.59 -1.11 -2.25
N PHE A 35 -5.02 -0.07 -2.84
CA PHE A 35 -4.43 -0.09 -4.20
C PHE A 35 -2.95 -0.47 -4.20
N GLY A 36 -2.37 -0.77 -3.04
CA GLY A 36 -1.01 -1.25 -2.90
C GLY A 36 0.00 -0.16 -2.56
N ASP A 37 1.26 -0.43 -2.90
CA ASP A 37 2.44 0.30 -2.45
C ASP A 37 2.46 0.40 -0.92
N ILE A 38 2.30 -0.77 -0.30
CA ILE A 38 2.33 -0.97 1.14
C ILE A 38 3.77 -0.88 1.64
N LEU A 39 4.68 -1.49 0.89
CA LEU A 39 6.12 -1.52 1.16
C LEU A 39 6.85 -0.38 0.44
N GLY A 40 8.14 -0.23 0.74
CA GLY A 40 9.03 0.64 -0.02
C GLY A 40 9.12 2.04 0.56
N PHE A 41 9.54 2.11 1.83
CA PHE A 41 9.82 3.37 2.52
C PHE A 41 10.67 4.35 1.68
N PRO A 42 10.20 5.59 1.40
CA PRO A 42 10.92 6.53 0.56
C PRO A 42 11.97 7.30 1.36
N TYR A 43 13.14 6.67 1.57
CA TYR A 43 14.26 7.17 2.40
C TYR A 43 14.64 8.65 2.19
N THR A 44 14.53 9.17 0.97
CA THR A 44 14.95 10.55 0.66
C THR A 44 13.89 11.61 0.95
N ARG A 45 12.63 11.22 1.19
CA ARG A 45 11.48 12.13 1.27
C ARG A 45 10.63 11.94 2.51
N ALA A 46 10.57 10.72 3.04
CA ALA A 46 9.78 10.43 4.23
C ALA A 46 10.38 11.09 5.47
N LYS A 47 9.49 11.52 6.38
CA LYS A 47 9.83 12.13 7.67
C LYS A 47 9.37 11.26 8.86
N TYR A 48 9.01 10.02 8.59
CA TYR A 48 8.42 9.06 9.54
C TYR A 48 9.30 7.81 9.71
N GLU A 49 10.60 7.90 9.44
CA GLU A 49 11.52 6.75 9.51
C GLU A 49 11.52 6.07 10.88
N SER A 50 11.49 6.85 11.96
CA SER A 50 11.49 6.34 13.33
C SER A 50 10.19 5.63 13.73
N THR A 51 9.11 5.84 12.98
CA THR A 51 7.79 5.27 13.26
C THR A 51 7.34 4.27 12.20
N ARG A 52 8.13 4.05 11.15
CA ARG A 52 7.75 3.17 10.04
C ARG A 52 7.55 1.74 10.55
N ASP A 53 6.49 1.09 10.11
CA ASP A 53 6.20 -0.29 10.49
C ASP A 53 5.42 -1.02 9.38
N ALA A 54 6.16 -1.74 8.55
CA ALA A 54 5.60 -2.54 7.47
C ALA A 54 4.64 -3.63 7.98
N ALA A 55 4.98 -4.30 9.08
CA ALA A 55 4.21 -5.43 9.59
C ALA A 55 2.86 -4.93 10.14
N ALA A 56 2.88 -3.88 10.95
CA ALA A 56 1.66 -3.26 11.47
C ALA A 56 0.77 -2.70 10.35
N CYS A 57 1.37 -2.13 9.29
CA CYS A 57 0.61 -1.67 8.12
C CYS A 57 -0.11 -2.84 7.44
N ILE A 58 0.60 -3.94 7.16
CA ILE A 58 0.03 -5.14 6.55
C ILE A 58 -1.11 -5.71 7.41
N ASP A 59 -0.93 -5.77 8.73
CA ASP A 59 -1.95 -6.28 9.65
C ASP A 59 -3.21 -5.42 9.65
N LEU A 60 -3.05 -4.08 9.67
CA LEU A 60 -4.19 -3.17 9.57
C LEU A 60 -4.90 -3.26 8.24
N ILE A 61 -4.17 -3.35 7.12
CA ILE A 61 -4.76 -3.48 5.78
C ILE A 61 -5.56 -4.78 5.68
N LYS A 62 -4.97 -5.92 6.08
CA LYS A 62 -5.65 -7.22 6.08
C LYS A 62 -6.90 -7.24 6.94
N LYS A 63 -6.90 -6.52 8.07
CA LYS A 63 -8.04 -6.47 8.99
C LYS A 63 -9.19 -5.61 8.46
N ASN A 64 -8.89 -4.53 7.72
CA ASN A 64 -9.88 -3.49 7.41
C ASN A 64 -10.25 -3.38 5.92
N CYS A 65 -9.40 -3.86 5.00
CA CYS A 65 -9.66 -3.76 3.56
C CYS A 65 -10.35 -5.04 3.04
N SER A 66 -11.37 -4.87 2.21
CA SER A 66 -12.04 -5.99 1.54
C SER A 66 -11.19 -6.55 0.41
N ASP A 67 -10.47 -5.67 -0.29
CA ASP A 67 -9.69 -5.97 -1.47
C ASP A 67 -8.36 -5.25 -1.40
N ILE A 68 -7.30 -5.93 -1.83
CA ILE A 68 -5.93 -5.44 -1.77
C ILE A 68 -5.27 -5.76 -3.11
N LEU A 69 -4.81 -4.71 -3.79
CA LEU A 69 -4.00 -4.81 -5.00
C LEU A 69 -2.51 -4.70 -4.63
N LEU A 70 -1.65 -5.24 -5.50
CA LEU A 70 -0.21 -5.10 -5.36
C LEU A 70 0.27 -3.94 -6.21
N GLY A 71 0.94 -2.98 -5.59
CA GLY A 71 1.64 -1.90 -6.28
C GLY A 71 3.03 -2.33 -6.76
N ASN A 72 3.72 -1.44 -7.48
CA ASN A 72 5.05 -1.76 -8.00
C ASN A 72 6.09 -1.94 -6.89
N HIS A 73 5.97 -1.22 -5.77
CA HIS A 73 6.86 -1.40 -4.63
C HIS A 73 6.62 -2.75 -3.95
N ASP A 74 5.38 -3.22 -3.88
CA ASP A 74 5.06 -4.52 -3.29
C ASP A 74 5.66 -5.66 -4.12
N ILE A 75 5.46 -5.64 -5.44
CA ILE A 75 6.00 -6.69 -6.33
C ILE A 75 7.53 -6.67 -6.39
N PHE A 76 8.15 -5.48 -6.26
CA PHE A 76 9.61 -5.34 -6.14
C PHE A 76 10.13 -6.11 -4.92
N HIS A 77 9.52 -5.88 -3.74
CA HIS A 77 9.94 -6.54 -2.50
C HIS A 77 9.59 -8.03 -2.47
N LEU A 78 8.47 -8.41 -3.08
CA LEU A 78 8.07 -9.81 -3.22
C LEU A 78 8.90 -10.58 -4.25
N LYS A 79 9.70 -9.89 -5.07
CA LYS A 79 10.43 -10.46 -6.21
C LYS A 79 9.52 -11.25 -7.15
N LYS A 80 8.35 -10.68 -7.43
CA LYS A 80 7.33 -11.27 -8.30
C LYS A 80 7.06 -10.36 -9.49
N PHE A 81 6.70 -10.95 -10.62
CA PHE A 81 6.15 -10.22 -11.76
C PHE A 81 4.66 -10.53 -11.89
N PRO A 82 3.86 -9.55 -12.35
CA PRO A 82 2.47 -9.81 -12.68
C PRO A 82 2.39 -10.78 -13.88
N MET A 83 1.38 -11.64 -13.87
CA MET A 83 1.15 -12.63 -14.94
C MET A 83 0.81 -11.97 -16.28
N HIS A 84 0.19 -10.79 -16.25
CA HIS A 84 -0.23 -10.04 -17.41
C HIS A 84 0.45 -8.67 -17.41
N LEU A 85 1.27 -8.42 -18.44
CA LEU A 85 2.14 -7.24 -18.53
C LEU A 85 1.70 -6.21 -19.58
N ASN A 86 0.69 -6.49 -20.41
CA ASN A 86 0.19 -5.63 -21.50
C ASN A 86 1.28 -4.81 -22.25
N GLY A 87 2.39 -5.47 -22.63
CA GLY A 87 3.49 -4.84 -23.35
C GLY A 87 4.50 -4.06 -22.50
N PHE A 88 4.23 -3.86 -21.21
CA PHE A 88 5.20 -3.29 -20.25
C PHE A 88 6.38 -4.24 -20.08
N LYS A 89 7.60 -3.70 -20.17
CA LYS A 89 8.84 -4.44 -19.97
C LYS A 89 9.56 -3.86 -18.76
N PHE A 90 9.66 -4.65 -17.71
CA PHE A 90 10.52 -4.31 -16.59
C PHE A 90 11.99 -4.27 -17.05
N PRO A 91 12.79 -3.32 -16.55
CA PRO A 91 14.20 -3.26 -16.89
C PRO A 91 14.93 -4.50 -16.34
N SER A 92 16.01 -4.92 -17.01
CA SER A 92 16.77 -6.12 -16.61
C SER A 92 17.36 -6.00 -15.20
N ASN A 93 17.62 -4.78 -14.75
CA ASN A 93 18.11 -4.45 -13.41
C ASN A 93 16.98 -4.04 -12.44
N TRP A 94 15.71 -4.38 -12.71
CA TRP A 94 14.56 -3.94 -11.90
C TRP A 94 14.79 -4.07 -10.39
N TYR A 95 15.24 -5.22 -9.89
CA TYR A 95 15.46 -5.45 -8.46
C TYR A 95 16.73 -4.80 -7.87
N GLN A 96 17.42 -3.97 -8.65
CA GLN A 96 18.63 -3.23 -8.27
C GLN A 96 18.40 -1.71 -8.35
N LEU A 97 17.19 -1.28 -8.74
CA LEU A 97 16.76 0.10 -8.77
C LEU A 97 16.32 0.60 -7.39
#